data_AF-A0A2V7YPB3-F1
#
_entry.id   AF-A0A2V7YPB3-F1
#
_cell.length_a   1.000
_cell.length_b   1.000
_cell.length_c   1.000
_cell.angle_alpha   90.00
_cell.angle_beta   90.00
_cell.angle_gamma   90.00
#
_symmetry.space_group_name_H-M   'P 1'
#
loop_
_entity.id
_entity.type
_entity.pdbx_description
1 polymer ?
#
loop_
_entity_poly.entity_id
_entity_poly.type
_entity_poly.pdbx_seq_one_letter_code
_entity_poly.pdbx_strand_id
1 'polypeptide(L)'
;MDFAFIVRQRLEELGFGQRDLANAAEVTESYISQLLGRKKLPPLPNRTDLYEKMSRKLGLPREELARLAALEHHEALDQKWQKAPAARFGPMRDLILRKCRPARVRQMRAIFEKQPFGELEQMITRTLIDVVRDEARAHARDETWLRTIARRGRDTYREMRVRMMDLLDSDPRASIGDFSLFLDPLIDWWDYDLDDFTLEVELATGTIRRFGFREETAKASNAEETGLRKFLRDPTLSSGATAEEIEVLRRIKFSSAGRPTALFYYRMLQSLRDPLHFRPARRR
;
A
#
# COMPACT_ATOMS: atom_id res chain seq x y z
N MET A 1 12.36 9.40 27.11
CA MET A 1 11.58 10.65 26.96
C MET A 1 10.58 10.44 25.86
N ASP A 2 9.35 10.85 26.08
CA ASP A 2 8.21 10.56 25.19
C ASP A 2 7.67 11.84 24.55
N PHE A 3 6.85 11.70 23.51
CA PHE A 3 6.30 12.79 22.72
C PHE A 3 5.50 13.77 23.58
N ALA A 4 4.60 13.23 24.40
CA ALA A 4 3.70 14.02 25.23
C ALA A 4 4.43 14.87 26.28
N PHE A 5 5.56 14.38 26.82
CA PHE A 5 6.38 15.13 27.76
C PHE A 5 7.08 16.32 27.10
N ILE A 6 7.78 16.08 25.97
CA ILE A 6 8.52 17.12 25.25
C ILE A 6 7.60 18.24 24.76
N VAL A 7 6.43 17.87 24.23
CA VAL A 7 5.45 18.86 23.76
C VAL A 7 4.89 19.70 24.92
N ARG A 8 4.57 19.09 26.07
CA ARG A 8 4.10 19.83 27.26
C ARG A 8 5.14 20.81 27.77
N GLN A 9 6.38 20.36 27.93
CA GLN A 9 7.48 21.21 28.38
C GLN A 9 7.66 22.43 27.45
N ARG A 10 7.64 22.22 26.13
CA ARG A 10 7.75 23.34 25.18
C ARG A 10 6.58 24.30 25.21
N LEU A 11 5.35 23.81 25.42
CA LEU A 11 4.19 24.68 25.58
C LEU A 11 4.31 25.57 26.82
N GLU A 12 4.80 25.01 27.93
CA GLU A 12 5.05 25.76 29.17
C GLU A 12 6.15 26.82 28.99
N GLU A 13 7.29 26.44 28.38
CA GLU A 13 8.40 27.36 28.11
C GLU A 13 8.02 28.54 27.20
N LEU A 14 7.11 28.31 26.24
CA LEU A 14 6.64 29.32 25.29
C LEU A 14 5.38 30.07 25.78
N GLY A 15 4.80 29.67 26.91
CA GLY A 15 3.55 30.24 27.43
C GLY A 15 2.32 29.98 26.55
N PHE A 16 2.31 28.89 25.78
CA PHE A 16 1.21 28.52 24.88
C PHE A 16 0.28 27.47 25.51
N GLY A 17 -1.01 27.56 25.18
CA GLY A 17 -2.00 26.56 25.55
C GLY A 17 -2.16 25.44 24.52
N GLN A 18 -2.87 24.37 24.90
CA GLN A 18 -3.23 23.28 23.97
C GLN A 18 -4.05 23.79 22.78
N ARG A 19 -4.91 24.79 23.01
CA ARG A 19 -5.69 25.47 21.96
C ARG A 19 -4.80 26.14 20.91
N ASP A 20 -3.70 26.77 21.31
CA ASP A 20 -2.78 27.42 20.37
C ASP A 20 -2.07 26.40 19.49
N LEU A 21 -1.68 25.27 20.07
CA LEU A 21 -1.09 24.16 19.34
C LEU A 21 -2.12 23.51 18.41
N ALA A 22 -3.35 23.29 18.87
CA ALA A 22 -4.44 22.74 18.06
C ALA A 22 -4.77 23.64 16.86
N ASN A 23 -4.75 24.96 17.06
CA ASN A 23 -4.92 25.93 15.99
C ASN A 23 -3.80 25.85 14.96
N ALA A 24 -2.54 25.83 15.41
CA ALA A 24 -1.38 25.74 14.52
C ALA A 24 -1.31 24.41 13.77
N ALA A 25 -1.69 23.31 14.44
CA ALA A 25 -1.73 21.97 13.89
C ALA A 25 -3.00 21.67 13.07
N GLU A 26 -3.95 22.60 13.03
CA GLU A 26 -5.26 22.46 12.36
C GLU A 26 -6.01 21.19 12.78
N VAL A 27 -6.03 20.90 14.07
CA VAL A 27 -6.78 19.79 14.68
C VAL A 27 -7.69 20.31 15.78
N THR A 28 -8.56 19.44 16.30
CA THR A 28 -9.39 19.81 17.45
C THR A 28 -8.54 19.89 18.72
N GLU A 29 -8.92 20.76 19.65
CA GLU A 29 -8.25 20.88 20.96
C GLU A 29 -8.33 19.56 21.75
N SER A 30 -9.47 18.87 21.65
CA SER A 30 -9.65 17.53 22.23
C SER A 30 -8.63 16.52 21.70
N TYR A 31 -8.28 16.57 20.40
CA TYR A 31 -7.27 15.68 19.84
C TYR A 31 -5.89 15.94 20.43
N ILE A 32 -5.46 17.20 20.55
CA ILE A 32 -4.20 17.55 21.25
C ILE A 32 -4.23 17.08 22.71
N SER A 33 -5.35 17.31 23.42
CA SER A 33 -5.53 16.84 24.79
C SER A 33 -5.39 15.32 24.91
N GLN A 34 -5.94 14.56 23.97
CA GLN A 34 -5.83 13.10 23.93
C GLN A 34 -4.39 12.62 23.66
N LEU A 35 -3.64 13.31 22.79
CA LEU A 35 -2.23 13.03 22.54
C LEU A 35 -1.38 13.30 23.79
N LEU A 36 -1.52 14.48 24.40
CA LEU A 36 -0.74 14.87 25.57
C LEU A 36 -1.13 14.07 26.83
N GLY A 37 -2.39 13.63 26.90
CA GLY A 37 -2.91 12.75 27.95
C GLY A 37 -2.63 11.26 27.72
N ARG A 38 -1.91 10.90 26.65
CA ARG A 38 -1.58 9.50 26.27
C ARG A 38 -2.80 8.58 26.10
N LYS A 39 -3.99 9.15 25.90
CA LYS A 39 -5.19 8.38 25.53
C LYS A 39 -5.09 7.89 24.09
N LYS A 40 -4.29 8.57 23.27
CA LYS A 40 -4.08 8.30 21.86
C LYS A 40 -2.60 8.44 21.52
N LEU A 41 -2.14 7.59 20.60
CA LEU A 41 -0.78 7.65 20.09
C LEU A 41 -0.65 8.79 19.07
N PRO A 42 0.50 9.48 19.05
CA PRO A 42 0.80 10.46 18.01
C PRO A 42 0.91 9.74 16.64
N PRO A 43 0.34 10.30 15.56
CA PRO A 43 0.16 9.59 14.29
C PRO A 43 1.47 9.23 13.60
N LEU A 44 1.53 8.22 12.72
CA LEU A 44 2.81 7.89 12.08
C LEU A 44 3.33 9.04 11.19
N PRO A 45 4.64 9.39 11.25
CA PRO A 45 5.18 10.56 10.55
C PRO A 45 5.03 10.58 9.03
N ASN A 46 4.95 9.41 8.41
CA ASN A 46 4.77 9.27 6.95
C ASN A 46 3.29 9.34 6.51
N ARG A 47 2.37 9.58 7.44
CA ARG A 47 0.92 9.58 7.18
C ARG A 47 0.28 10.96 7.36
N THR A 48 1.00 11.92 7.92
CA THR A 48 0.46 13.24 8.25
C THR A 48 1.50 14.34 8.06
N ASP A 49 1.02 15.56 7.83
CA ASP A 49 1.79 16.82 7.92
C ASP A 49 1.79 17.41 9.34
N LEU A 50 1.26 16.67 10.34
CA LEU A 50 1.06 17.16 11.71
C LEU A 50 2.35 17.71 12.33
N TYR A 51 3.45 16.97 12.19
CA TYR A 51 4.74 17.32 12.78
C TYR A 51 5.35 18.57 12.17
N GLU A 52 5.11 18.83 10.89
CA GLU A 52 5.56 20.05 10.22
C GLU A 52 4.81 21.28 10.75
N LYS A 53 3.49 21.13 10.99
CA LYS A 53 2.66 22.19 11.56
C LYS A 53 2.99 22.45 13.03
N MET A 54 3.18 21.40 13.83
CA MET A 54 3.56 21.51 15.24
C MET A 54 4.97 22.07 15.42
N SER A 55 5.93 21.62 14.61
CA SER A 55 7.33 22.08 14.64
C SER A 55 7.43 23.61 14.58
N ARG A 56 6.70 24.23 13.63
CA ARG A 56 6.66 25.69 13.46
C ARG A 56 6.18 26.44 14.71
N LYS A 57 5.22 25.87 15.44
CA LYS A 57 4.64 26.51 16.64
C LYS A 57 5.48 26.27 17.90
N LEU A 58 6.13 25.11 18.00
CA LEU A 58 6.90 24.68 19.16
C LEU A 58 8.39 25.05 19.08
N GLY A 59 8.88 25.49 17.93
CA GLY A 59 10.32 25.74 17.71
C GLY A 59 11.17 24.47 17.82
N LEU A 60 10.58 23.29 17.60
CA LEU A 60 11.25 21.99 17.65
C LEU A 60 11.53 21.46 16.25
N PRO A 61 12.64 20.73 16.02
CA PRO A 61 12.87 20.03 14.76
C PRO A 61 11.73 19.05 14.45
N ARG A 62 11.26 19.04 13.21
CA ARG A 62 10.22 18.11 12.74
C ARG A 62 10.68 16.67 12.92
N GLU A 63 11.95 16.39 12.63
CA GLU A 63 12.58 15.09 12.69
C GLU A 63 12.57 14.53 14.12
N GLU A 64 12.73 15.39 15.11
CA GLU A 64 12.70 15.02 16.52
C GLU A 64 11.28 14.61 16.95
N LEU A 65 10.27 15.43 16.63
CA LEU A 65 8.87 15.10 16.88
C LEU A 65 8.44 13.81 16.17
N ALA A 66 8.85 13.65 14.90
CA ALA A 66 8.59 12.46 14.10
C ALA A 66 9.25 11.21 14.70
N ARG A 67 10.50 11.32 15.17
CA ARG A 67 11.23 10.21 15.79
C ARG A 67 10.54 9.76 17.08
N LEU A 68 10.12 10.69 17.93
CA LEU A 68 9.41 10.37 19.18
C LEU A 68 8.09 9.63 18.90
N ALA A 69 7.33 10.09 17.91
CA ALA A 69 6.10 9.42 17.51
C ALA A 69 6.33 8.02 16.93
N ALA A 70 7.37 7.85 16.10
CA ALA A 70 7.73 6.54 15.57
C ALA A 70 8.15 5.56 16.67
N LEU A 71 8.87 6.04 17.69
CA LEU A 71 9.30 5.25 18.84
C LEU A 71 8.09 4.77 19.67
N GLU A 72 7.17 5.67 20.02
CA GLU A 72 5.94 5.29 20.75
C GLU A 72 5.09 4.29 19.97
N HIS A 73 5.03 4.42 18.64
CA HIS A 73 4.35 3.45 17.80
C HIS A 73 5.02 2.07 17.83
N HIS A 74 6.35 2.01 17.77
CA HIS A 74 7.08 0.75 17.89
C HIS A 74 6.79 0.06 19.22
N GLU A 75 6.85 0.79 20.34
CA GLU A 75 6.54 0.29 21.68
C GLU A 75 5.08 -0.17 21.83
N ALA A 76 4.15 0.48 21.13
CA ALA A 76 2.73 0.12 21.14
C ALA A 76 2.37 -1.07 20.23
N LEU A 77 3.13 -1.32 19.16
CA LEU A 77 2.94 -2.48 18.28
C LEU A 77 3.19 -3.79 19.05
N ASP A 78 4.18 -3.80 19.93
CA ASP A 78 4.50 -4.97 20.77
C ASP A 78 3.35 -5.36 21.72
N GLN A 79 2.52 -4.39 22.13
CA GLN A 79 1.39 -4.62 23.06
C GLN A 79 0.05 -4.87 22.36
N LYS A 80 -0.19 -4.26 21.19
CA LYS A 80 -1.49 -4.32 20.49
C LYS A 80 -1.70 -5.62 19.72
N TRP A 81 -0.64 -6.22 19.17
CA TRP A 81 -0.76 -7.42 18.33
C TRP A 81 -1.09 -8.69 19.13
N GLN A 82 -0.86 -8.71 20.44
CA GLN A 82 -1.25 -9.84 21.31
C GLN A 82 -2.72 -9.82 21.75
N LYS A 83 -3.45 -8.70 21.53
CA LYS A 83 -4.82 -8.50 22.06
C LYS A 83 -5.88 -8.18 21.00
N ALA A 84 -5.53 -8.26 19.71
CA ALA A 84 -6.48 -7.96 18.64
C ALA A 84 -7.65 -8.96 18.66
N PRO A 85 -8.90 -8.52 18.92
CA PRO A 85 -10.06 -9.40 18.90
C PRO A 85 -10.30 -9.93 17.48
N ALA A 86 -10.92 -11.11 17.39
CA ALA A 86 -11.33 -11.68 16.11
C ALA A 86 -12.19 -10.67 15.34
N ALA A 87 -11.82 -10.43 14.08
CA ALA A 87 -12.40 -9.37 13.26
C ALA A 87 -13.92 -9.58 13.09
N ARG A 88 -14.71 -8.56 13.45
CA ARG A 88 -16.18 -8.60 13.37
C ARG A 88 -16.67 -7.95 12.08
N PHE A 89 -16.60 -8.62 10.94
CA PHE A 89 -16.93 -8.03 9.63
C PHE A 89 -18.41 -8.11 9.20
N GLY A 90 -19.35 -8.53 10.05
CA GLY A 90 -20.78 -8.52 9.70
C GLY A 90 -21.27 -7.17 9.15
N PRO A 91 -21.08 -6.06 9.89
CA PRO A 91 -21.39 -4.71 9.39
C PRO A 91 -20.53 -4.27 8.20
N MET A 92 -19.31 -4.81 8.07
CA MET A 92 -18.41 -4.50 6.97
C MET A 92 -18.89 -5.14 5.65
N ARG A 93 -19.49 -6.33 5.70
CA ARG A 93 -20.08 -6.98 4.52
C ARG A 93 -21.12 -6.09 3.86
N ASP A 94 -22.08 -5.59 4.62
CA ASP A 94 -23.15 -4.75 4.06
C ASP A 94 -22.59 -3.41 3.55
N LEU A 95 -21.56 -2.89 4.21
CA LEU A 95 -20.86 -1.69 3.76
C LEU A 95 -20.14 -1.91 2.43
N ILE A 96 -19.43 -3.03 2.27
CA ILE A 96 -18.70 -3.37 1.04
C ILE A 96 -19.68 -3.69 -0.08
N LEU A 97 -20.72 -4.49 0.18
CA LEU A 97 -21.74 -4.84 -0.83
C LEU A 97 -22.51 -3.61 -1.33
N ARG A 98 -22.60 -2.53 -0.55
CA ARG A 98 -23.20 -1.27 -0.99
C ARG A 98 -22.48 -0.65 -2.19
N LYS A 99 -21.17 -0.83 -2.26
CA LYS A 99 -20.31 -0.36 -3.37
C LYS A 99 -20.08 -1.44 -4.42
N CYS A 100 -20.61 -2.64 -4.25
CA CYS A 100 -20.54 -3.67 -5.27
C CYS A 100 -21.43 -3.28 -6.46
N ARG A 101 -20.96 -3.54 -7.68
CA ARG A 101 -21.74 -3.29 -8.89
C ARG A 101 -23.12 -3.97 -8.79
N PRO A 102 -24.24 -3.26 -9.03
CA PRO A 102 -25.59 -3.77 -8.77
C PRO A 102 -25.89 -5.14 -9.38
N ALA A 103 -25.36 -5.41 -10.57
CA ALA A 103 -25.50 -6.68 -11.27
C ALA A 103 -24.86 -7.87 -10.54
N ARG A 104 -23.75 -7.65 -9.80
CA ARG A 104 -23.00 -8.70 -9.11
C ARG A 104 -23.33 -8.83 -7.62
N VAL A 105 -24.03 -7.87 -7.01
CA VAL A 105 -24.38 -7.87 -5.57
C VAL A 105 -25.00 -9.19 -5.12
N ARG A 106 -25.98 -9.73 -5.87
CA ARG A 106 -26.68 -10.97 -5.49
C ARG A 106 -25.74 -12.18 -5.49
N GLN A 107 -24.88 -12.28 -6.50
CA GLN A 107 -23.91 -13.37 -6.62
C GLN A 107 -22.87 -13.29 -5.49
N MET A 108 -22.31 -12.11 -5.26
CA MET A 108 -21.31 -11.89 -4.20
C MET A 108 -21.89 -12.14 -2.81
N ARG A 109 -23.11 -11.65 -2.53
CA ARG A 109 -23.80 -11.92 -1.27
C ARG A 109 -23.98 -13.42 -1.03
N ALA A 110 -24.43 -14.18 -2.04
CA ALA A 110 -24.59 -15.62 -1.91
C ALA A 110 -23.26 -16.35 -1.64
N ILE A 111 -22.14 -15.89 -2.24
CA ILE A 111 -20.80 -16.43 -1.96
C ILE A 111 -20.38 -16.14 -0.52
N PHE A 112 -20.53 -14.90 -0.07
CA PHE A 112 -20.17 -14.48 1.29
C PHE A 112 -21.04 -15.14 2.36
N GLU A 113 -22.30 -15.46 2.07
CA GLU A 113 -23.20 -16.16 3.00
C GLU A 113 -22.88 -17.66 3.10
N LYS A 114 -22.40 -18.30 2.01
CA LYS A 114 -21.98 -19.70 2.02
C LYS A 114 -20.74 -19.94 2.86
N GLN A 115 -19.77 -19.04 2.78
CA GLN A 115 -18.59 -19.04 3.64
C GLN A 115 -18.42 -17.64 4.21
N PRO A 116 -19.11 -17.34 5.33
CA PRO A 116 -18.88 -16.09 6.03
C PRO A 116 -17.39 -15.99 6.35
N PHE A 117 -16.78 -14.87 5.98
CA PHE A 117 -15.36 -14.63 6.17
C PHE A 117 -14.46 -15.60 5.37
N GLY A 118 -14.93 -16.08 4.23
CA GLY A 118 -14.10 -16.81 3.27
C GLY A 118 -12.99 -15.94 2.68
N GLU A 119 -12.01 -16.59 2.05
CA GLU A 119 -10.83 -15.94 1.46
C GLU A 119 -11.19 -14.78 0.52
N LEU A 120 -12.23 -14.95 -0.31
CA LEU A 120 -12.68 -13.92 -1.23
C LEU A 120 -13.22 -12.67 -0.51
N GLU A 121 -14.05 -12.87 0.53
CA GLU A 121 -14.60 -11.75 1.33
C GLU A 121 -13.47 -10.98 2.02
N GLN A 122 -12.49 -11.70 2.59
CA GLN A 122 -11.32 -11.09 3.24
C GLN A 122 -10.43 -10.34 2.24
N MET A 123 -10.16 -10.94 1.07
CA MET A 123 -9.34 -10.36 0.03
C MET A 123 -9.96 -9.07 -0.51
N ILE A 124 -11.26 -9.07 -0.84
CA ILE A 124 -11.96 -7.88 -1.31
C ILE A 124 -11.95 -6.80 -0.22
N THR A 125 -12.31 -7.16 1.02
CA THR A 125 -12.31 -6.25 2.16
C THR A 125 -10.97 -5.57 2.34
N ARG A 126 -9.88 -6.36 2.36
CA ARG A 126 -8.52 -5.85 2.52
C ARG A 126 -8.12 -4.92 1.37
N THR A 127 -8.42 -5.33 0.13
CA THR A 127 -8.05 -4.52 -1.05
C THR A 127 -8.79 -3.18 -1.04
N LEU A 128 -10.09 -3.16 -0.72
CA LEU A 128 -10.85 -1.91 -0.62
C LEU A 128 -10.32 -1.01 0.52
N ILE A 129 -9.94 -1.60 1.64
CA ILE A 129 -9.30 -0.89 2.76
C ILE A 129 -8.00 -0.23 2.31
N ASP A 130 -7.16 -0.96 1.59
CA ASP A 130 -5.87 -0.46 1.12
C ASP A 130 -6.07 0.65 0.08
N VAL A 131 -7.02 0.49 -0.86
CA VAL A 131 -7.38 1.53 -1.83
C VAL A 131 -7.84 2.81 -1.14
N VAL A 132 -8.79 2.72 -0.20
CA VAL A 132 -9.28 3.88 0.55
C VAL A 132 -8.15 4.58 1.31
N ARG A 133 -7.21 3.84 1.89
CA ARG A 133 -6.06 4.42 2.61
C ARG A 133 -5.07 5.10 1.69
N ASP A 134 -4.79 4.52 0.53
CA ASP A 134 -3.93 5.12 -0.47
C ASP A 134 -4.51 6.45 -0.95
N GLU A 135 -5.80 6.47 -1.26
CA GLU A 135 -6.51 7.68 -1.68
C GLU A 135 -6.58 8.72 -0.55
N ALA A 136 -6.93 8.30 0.67
CA ALA A 136 -6.93 9.19 1.83
C ALA A 136 -5.54 9.79 2.10
N ARG A 137 -4.46 9.01 1.90
CA ARG A 137 -3.08 9.50 2.04
C ARG A 137 -2.72 10.49 0.93
N ALA A 138 -3.13 10.22 -0.31
CA ALA A 138 -2.91 11.12 -1.43
C ALA A 138 -3.58 12.48 -1.19
N HIS A 139 -4.77 12.48 -0.60
CA HIS A 139 -5.51 13.69 -0.26
C HIS A 139 -5.21 14.26 1.13
N ALA A 140 -4.30 13.68 1.90
CA ALA A 140 -4.07 14.08 3.30
C ALA A 140 -3.58 15.52 3.48
N ARG A 141 -3.00 16.10 2.42
CA ARG A 141 -2.51 17.48 2.39
C ARG A 141 -3.44 18.42 1.60
N ASP A 142 -4.50 17.89 1.00
CA ASP A 142 -5.45 18.68 0.21
C ASP A 142 -6.58 19.21 1.11
N GLU A 143 -6.42 20.45 1.56
CA GLU A 143 -7.42 21.11 2.40
C GLU A 143 -8.79 21.28 1.71
N THR A 144 -8.79 21.45 0.39
CA THR A 144 -10.02 21.69 -0.38
C THR A 144 -10.86 20.43 -0.42
N TRP A 145 -10.21 19.30 -0.67
CA TRP A 145 -10.82 17.99 -0.61
C TRP A 145 -11.35 17.67 0.80
N LEU A 146 -10.53 17.89 1.84
CA LEU A 146 -10.94 17.65 3.23
C LEU A 146 -12.17 18.47 3.63
N ARG A 147 -12.24 19.75 3.24
CA ARG A 147 -13.41 20.61 3.48
C ARG A 147 -14.65 20.12 2.74
N THR A 148 -14.49 19.57 1.54
CA THR A 148 -15.60 19.05 0.73
C THR A 148 -16.23 17.83 1.38
N ILE A 149 -15.41 16.90 1.88
CA ILE A 149 -15.91 15.72 2.59
C ILE A 149 -16.46 16.08 3.97
N ALA A 150 -15.82 17.00 4.69
CA ALA A 150 -16.32 17.50 5.98
C ALA A 150 -17.78 17.99 5.88
N ARG A 151 -18.10 18.78 4.82
CA ARG A 151 -19.46 19.27 4.57
C ARG A 151 -20.48 18.14 4.34
N ARG A 152 -20.08 17.04 3.68
CA ARG A 152 -20.94 15.87 3.45
C ARG A 152 -21.28 15.15 4.76
N GLY A 153 -20.32 15.11 5.69
CA GLY A 153 -20.47 14.47 7.00
C GLY A 153 -21.03 15.36 8.11
N ARG A 154 -21.35 16.63 7.83
CA ARG A 154 -21.64 17.68 8.84
C ARG A 154 -20.51 17.88 9.87
N ASP A 155 -19.29 17.49 9.53
CA ASP A 155 -18.10 17.70 10.34
C ASP A 155 -17.46 19.05 10.01
N THR A 156 -16.72 19.63 10.96
CA THR A 156 -15.78 20.71 10.68
C THR A 156 -14.53 20.18 9.97
N TYR A 157 -13.78 21.08 9.31
CA TYR A 157 -12.49 20.73 8.69
C TYR A 157 -11.53 20.03 9.66
N ARG A 158 -11.44 20.53 10.90
CA ARG A 158 -10.54 19.99 11.93
C ARG A 158 -10.98 18.60 12.39
N GLU A 159 -12.29 18.37 12.54
CA GLU A 159 -12.83 17.05 12.87
C GLU A 159 -12.56 16.04 11.76
N MET A 160 -12.83 16.40 10.50
CA MET A 160 -12.55 15.54 9.35
C MET A 160 -11.06 15.20 9.22
N ARG A 161 -10.19 16.19 9.45
CA ARG A 161 -8.74 15.97 9.44
C ARG A 161 -8.30 14.98 10.52
N VAL A 162 -8.86 15.08 11.73
CA VAL A 162 -8.59 14.11 12.81
C VAL A 162 -9.10 12.71 12.42
N ARG A 163 -10.32 12.59 11.89
CA ARG A 163 -10.86 11.29 11.44
C ARG A 163 -10.01 10.63 10.35
N MET A 164 -9.44 11.42 9.44
CA MET A 164 -8.54 10.90 8.41
C MET A 164 -7.24 10.36 9.00
N MET A 165 -6.64 11.06 9.98
CA MET A 165 -5.48 10.55 10.69
C MET A 165 -5.80 9.23 11.38
N ASP A 166 -6.99 9.13 11.98
CA ASP A 166 -7.44 7.94 12.69
C ASP A 166 -7.65 6.75 11.75
N LEU A 167 -8.23 7.00 10.56
CA LEU A 167 -8.33 5.99 9.51
C LEU A 167 -6.95 5.43 9.15
N LEU A 168 -5.97 6.33 8.97
CA LEU A 168 -4.62 5.97 8.55
C LEU A 168 -3.88 5.20 9.65
N ASP A 169 -4.08 5.53 10.93
CA ASP A 169 -3.37 4.92 12.07
C ASP A 169 -4.05 3.71 12.72
N SER A 170 -5.33 3.49 12.46
CA SER A 170 -6.07 2.35 13.02
C SER A 170 -5.63 1.00 12.42
N ASP A 171 -5.85 -0.10 13.14
CA ASP A 171 -5.87 -1.43 12.50
C ASP A 171 -7.20 -1.51 11.72
N PRO A 172 -7.16 -1.67 10.39
CA PRO A 172 -8.37 -1.67 9.58
C PRO A 172 -9.31 -2.84 9.89
N ARG A 173 -8.82 -3.89 10.54
CA ARG A 173 -9.62 -5.03 11.02
C ARG A 173 -10.35 -4.74 12.33
N ALA A 174 -9.97 -3.65 13.03
CA ALA A 174 -10.46 -3.32 14.36
C ALA A 174 -11.48 -2.16 14.38
N SER A 175 -11.51 -1.26 13.37
CA SER A 175 -12.42 -0.10 13.35
C SER A 175 -13.20 0.03 12.03
N ILE A 176 -14.45 -0.46 12.01
CA ILE A 176 -15.37 -0.38 10.86
C ILE A 176 -15.98 1.02 10.71
N GLY A 177 -16.20 1.72 11.83
CA GLY A 177 -16.90 3.01 11.85
C GLY A 177 -16.16 4.08 11.04
N ASP A 178 -14.84 4.18 11.22
CA ASP A 178 -13.99 5.14 10.52
C ASP A 178 -13.94 4.85 9.02
N PHE A 179 -13.95 3.57 8.63
CA PHE A 179 -13.87 3.17 7.22
C PHE A 179 -15.10 3.61 6.39
N SER A 180 -16.30 3.51 6.96
CA SER A 180 -17.55 3.85 6.24
C SER A 180 -17.59 5.30 5.74
N LEU A 181 -17.04 6.22 6.53
CA LEU A 181 -17.01 7.65 6.23
C LEU A 181 -16.15 7.98 5.01
N PHE A 182 -15.14 7.15 4.73
CA PHE A 182 -14.20 7.34 3.63
C PHE A 182 -14.50 6.45 2.42
N LEU A 183 -15.14 5.29 2.62
CA LEU A 183 -15.52 4.41 1.52
C LEU A 183 -16.45 5.11 0.52
N ASP A 184 -17.53 5.72 1.02
CA ASP A 184 -18.54 6.34 0.18
C ASP A 184 -18.05 7.50 -0.70
N PRO A 185 -17.23 8.44 -0.19
CA PRO A 185 -16.70 9.53 -1.01
C PRO A 185 -15.49 9.17 -1.88
N LEU A 186 -14.78 8.06 -1.62
CA LEU A 186 -13.56 7.69 -2.35
C LEU A 186 -13.77 6.63 -3.42
N ILE A 187 -14.67 5.67 -3.19
CA ILE A 187 -14.95 4.58 -4.11
C ILE A 187 -16.35 4.78 -4.68
N ASP A 188 -16.48 4.75 -6.00
CA ASP A 188 -17.79 4.78 -6.66
C ASP A 188 -18.39 3.37 -6.67
N TRP A 189 -17.69 2.41 -7.25
CA TRP A 189 -18.06 0.99 -7.19
C TRP A 189 -16.84 0.05 -7.26
N TRP A 190 -17.08 -1.23 -6.98
CA TRP A 190 -16.16 -2.32 -7.25
C TRP A 190 -16.88 -3.51 -7.88
N ASP A 191 -16.15 -4.27 -8.68
CA ASP A 191 -16.65 -5.48 -9.33
C ASP A 191 -15.57 -6.58 -9.30
N TYR A 192 -15.98 -7.82 -9.11
CA TYR A 192 -15.08 -8.96 -9.10
C TYR A 192 -15.47 -9.93 -10.20
N ASP A 193 -14.53 -10.16 -11.11
CA ASP A 193 -14.66 -11.18 -12.14
C ASP A 193 -14.17 -12.53 -11.61
N LEU A 194 -15.10 -13.48 -11.51
CA LEU A 194 -14.83 -14.86 -11.05
C LEU A 194 -14.08 -15.69 -12.10
N ASP A 195 -14.15 -15.32 -13.38
CA ASP A 195 -13.51 -16.07 -14.46
C ASP A 195 -12.04 -15.67 -14.62
N ASP A 196 -11.75 -14.36 -14.46
CA ASP A 196 -10.40 -13.80 -14.61
C ASP A 196 -9.66 -13.53 -13.28
N PHE A 197 -10.34 -13.75 -12.15
CA PHE A 197 -9.86 -13.46 -10.80
C PHE A 197 -9.37 -12.02 -10.64
N THR A 198 -10.10 -11.08 -11.23
CA THR A 198 -9.75 -9.65 -11.25
C THR A 198 -10.78 -8.82 -10.49
N LEU A 199 -10.28 -8.04 -9.53
CA LEU A 199 -11.05 -7.02 -8.82
C LEU A 199 -10.83 -5.66 -9.50
N GLU A 200 -11.91 -5.06 -9.97
CA GLU A 200 -11.93 -3.67 -10.43
C GLU A 200 -12.51 -2.77 -9.34
N VAL A 201 -11.88 -1.63 -9.11
CA VAL A 201 -12.36 -0.59 -8.18
C VAL A 201 -12.34 0.74 -8.92
N GLU A 202 -13.51 1.32 -9.15
CA GLU A 202 -13.64 2.68 -9.69
C GLU A 202 -13.65 3.68 -8.53
N LEU A 203 -12.72 4.64 -8.60
CA LEU A 203 -12.64 5.74 -7.65
C LEU A 203 -13.66 6.81 -8.01
N ALA A 204 -14.04 7.64 -7.04
CA ALA A 204 -14.92 8.79 -7.26
C ALA A 204 -14.33 9.83 -8.23
N THR A 205 -13.03 9.73 -8.56
CA THR A 205 -12.35 10.53 -9.58
C THR A 205 -12.53 10.00 -11.01
N GLY A 206 -13.13 8.82 -11.18
CA GLY A 206 -13.26 8.11 -12.47
C GLY A 206 -12.06 7.22 -12.83
N THR A 207 -11.02 7.17 -11.99
CA THR A 207 -9.89 6.27 -12.19
C THR A 207 -10.26 4.85 -11.78
N ILE A 208 -9.97 3.88 -12.65
CA ILE A 208 -10.20 2.45 -12.37
C ILE A 208 -8.87 1.79 -11.96
N ARG A 209 -8.83 1.21 -10.76
CA ARG A 209 -7.74 0.35 -10.28
C ARG A 209 -8.11 -1.11 -10.52
N ARG A 210 -7.22 -1.88 -11.15
CA ARG A 210 -7.40 -3.32 -11.43
C ARG A 210 -6.41 -4.15 -10.63
N PHE A 211 -6.91 -5.15 -9.93
CA PHE A 211 -6.11 -6.08 -9.12
C PHE A 211 -6.37 -7.50 -9.61
N GLY A 212 -5.40 -8.08 -10.31
CA GLY A 212 -5.45 -9.47 -10.76
C GLY A 212 -4.78 -10.38 -9.74
N PHE A 213 -5.48 -11.42 -9.29
CA PHE A 213 -4.95 -12.41 -8.37
C PHE A 213 -4.54 -13.65 -9.16
N ARG A 214 -3.35 -13.57 -9.78
CA ARG A 214 -2.82 -14.63 -10.64
C ARG A 214 -1.50 -15.13 -10.07
N GLU A 215 -1.24 -16.42 -10.26
CA GLU A 215 0.08 -16.98 -9.97
C GLU A 215 1.11 -16.37 -10.92
N GLU A 216 1.89 -15.41 -10.42
CA GLU A 216 3.13 -15.01 -11.07
C GLU A 216 4.18 -16.07 -10.74
N THR A 217 4.29 -17.09 -11.61
CA THR A 217 5.58 -17.74 -11.79
C THR A 217 6.52 -16.63 -12.25
N ALA A 218 7.36 -16.15 -11.32
CA ALA A 218 8.19 -14.97 -11.44
C ALA A 218 8.50 -14.67 -12.91
N LYS A 219 7.81 -13.67 -13.48
CA LYS A 219 8.12 -13.17 -14.82
C LYS A 219 9.55 -12.69 -14.74
N ALA A 220 10.48 -13.59 -15.10
CA ALA A 220 11.88 -13.33 -15.19
C ALA A 220 12.01 -12.01 -15.95
N SER A 221 12.66 -11.01 -15.35
CA SER A 221 12.88 -9.73 -16.00
C SER A 221 13.23 -9.97 -17.47
N ASN A 222 12.38 -9.50 -18.38
CA ASN A 222 12.66 -9.48 -19.82
C ASN A 222 13.84 -8.56 -20.16
N ALA A 223 14.51 -8.00 -19.13
CA ALA A 223 15.84 -7.44 -19.25
C ALA A 223 16.80 -8.54 -19.74
N GLU A 224 17.17 -8.44 -21.00
CA GLU A 224 18.24 -9.23 -21.61
C GLU A 224 19.52 -9.09 -20.78
N GLU A 225 20.10 -10.23 -20.38
CA GLU A 225 21.28 -10.27 -19.52
C GLU A 225 22.43 -9.45 -20.12
N THR A 226 23.14 -8.69 -19.29
CA THR A 226 24.25 -7.84 -19.73
C THR A 226 25.34 -8.64 -20.46
N GLY A 227 25.60 -9.88 -20.04
CA GLY A 227 26.54 -10.78 -20.72
C GLY A 227 26.08 -11.19 -22.11
N LEU A 228 24.77 -11.42 -22.30
CA LEU A 228 24.18 -11.79 -23.59
C LEU A 228 24.25 -10.62 -24.57
N ARG A 229 23.96 -9.40 -24.10
CA ARG A 229 24.12 -8.18 -24.91
C ARG A 229 25.56 -7.98 -25.39
N LYS A 230 26.55 -8.23 -24.53
CA LYS A 230 27.97 -8.15 -24.89
C LYS A 230 28.34 -9.20 -25.93
N PHE A 231 27.85 -10.43 -25.78
CA PHE A 231 28.04 -11.50 -26.76
C PHE A 231 27.46 -11.15 -28.14
N LEU A 232 26.21 -10.67 -28.21
CA LEU A 232 25.55 -10.32 -29.48
C LEU A 232 26.19 -9.12 -30.20
N ARG A 233 26.91 -8.25 -29.47
CA ARG A 233 27.63 -7.10 -30.04
C ARG A 233 29.04 -7.44 -30.50
N ASP A 234 29.56 -8.61 -30.12
CA ASP A 234 30.90 -9.04 -30.48
C ASP A 234 30.84 -9.98 -31.69
N PRO A 235 31.24 -9.53 -32.90
CA PRO A 235 31.18 -10.35 -34.11
C PRO A 235 32.11 -11.56 -34.02
N THR A 236 33.17 -11.51 -33.21
CA THR A 236 34.13 -12.61 -33.08
C THR A 236 33.56 -13.80 -32.30
N LEU A 237 32.56 -13.55 -31.45
CA LEU A 237 31.91 -14.57 -30.62
C LEU A 237 30.56 -15.01 -31.19
N SER A 238 29.82 -14.09 -31.83
CA SER A 238 28.46 -14.35 -32.30
C SER A 238 28.36 -14.64 -33.80
N SER A 239 29.46 -14.57 -34.56
CA SER A 239 29.44 -14.85 -36.00
C SER A 239 28.89 -16.25 -36.28
N GLY A 240 27.80 -16.31 -37.04
CA GLY A 240 27.15 -17.56 -37.43
C GLY A 240 26.13 -18.10 -36.44
N ALA A 241 25.78 -17.38 -35.37
CA ALA A 241 24.64 -17.74 -34.51
C ALA A 241 23.31 -17.55 -35.27
N THR A 242 22.47 -18.58 -35.28
CA THR A 242 21.13 -18.54 -35.88
C THR A 242 20.12 -17.87 -34.94
N ALA A 243 18.99 -17.41 -35.49
CA ALA A 243 17.93 -16.80 -34.69
C ALA A 243 17.37 -17.75 -33.60
N GLU A 244 17.25 -19.04 -33.92
CA GLU A 244 16.79 -20.08 -32.99
C GLU A 244 17.78 -20.30 -31.84
N GLU A 245 19.08 -20.38 -32.13
CA GLU A 245 20.11 -20.50 -31.11
C GLU A 245 20.15 -19.28 -30.18
N ILE A 246 19.99 -18.08 -30.74
CA ILE A 246 19.92 -16.84 -29.94
C ILE A 246 18.69 -16.85 -29.03
N GLU A 247 17.56 -17.37 -29.50
CA GLU A 247 16.36 -17.49 -28.67
C GLU A 247 16.57 -18.47 -27.51
N VAL A 248 17.24 -19.60 -27.74
CA VAL A 248 17.61 -20.56 -26.68
C VAL A 248 18.51 -19.88 -25.63
N LEU A 249 19.52 -19.11 -26.06
CA LEU A 249 20.41 -18.38 -25.15
C LEU A 249 19.68 -17.30 -24.33
N ARG A 250 18.65 -16.64 -24.89
CA ARG A 250 17.80 -15.66 -24.18
C ARG A 250 16.95 -16.27 -23.07
N ARG A 251 16.65 -17.57 -23.16
CA ARG A 251 15.86 -18.30 -22.16
C ARG A 251 16.66 -18.72 -20.93
N ILE A 252 18.00 -18.68 -20.97
CA ILE A 252 18.86 -19.00 -19.83
C ILE A 252 18.75 -17.88 -18.78
N LYS A 253 18.35 -18.24 -17.54
CA LYS A 253 18.17 -17.31 -16.42
C LYS A 253 19.17 -17.58 -15.30
N PHE A 254 19.62 -16.52 -14.63
CA PHE A 254 20.57 -16.59 -13.53
C PHE A 254 19.96 -15.98 -12.27
N SER A 255 19.97 -16.75 -11.17
CA SER A 255 19.72 -16.21 -9.84
C SER A 255 20.91 -15.33 -9.42
N SER A 256 20.65 -14.29 -8.63
CA SER A 256 21.52 -13.13 -8.33
C SER A 256 22.94 -13.40 -7.79
N ALA A 257 23.38 -14.64 -7.65
CA ALA A 257 24.69 -15.03 -7.10
C ALA A 257 25.84 -15.03 -8.13
N GLY A 258 25.61 -14.61 -9.38
CA GLY A 258 26.66 -14.42 -10.37
C GLY A 258 26.07 -14.03 -11.72
N ARG A 259 26.65 -13.02 -12.39
CA ARG A 259 26.19 -12.59 -13.72
C ARG A 259 27.04 -13.25 -14.80
N PRO A 260 26.42 -13.85 -15.84
CA PRO A 260 27.15 -14.51 -16.92
C PRO A 260 27.96 -13.50 -17.74
N THR A 261 29.13 -13.92 -18.22
CA THR A 261 29.97 -13.13 -19.14
C THR A 261 29.65 -13.46 -20.60
N ALA A 262 30.17 -12.68 -21.57
CA ALA A 262 29.99 -13.00 -22.99
C ALA A 262 30.58 -14.38 -23.36
N LEU A 263 31.68 -14.78 -22.72
CA LEU A 263 32.31 -16.08 -22.92
C LEU A 263 31.43 -17.26 -22.46
N PHE A 264 30.59 -17.05 -21.45
CA PHE A 264 29.60 -18.06 -21.05
C PHE A 264 28.66 -18.36 -22.22
N TYR A 265 28.11 -17.33 -22.86
CA TYR A 265 27.18 -17.49 -23.98
C TYR A 265 27.85 -18.10 -25.22
N TYR A 266 29.11 -17.74 -25.49
CA TYR A 266 29.90 -18.39 -26.53
C TYR A 266 30.04 -19.90 -26.29
N ARG A 267 30.39 -20.31 -25.06
CA ARG A 267 30.52 -21.73 -24.71
C ARG A 267 29.17 -22.48 -24.79
N MET A 268 28.09 -21.82 -24.37
CA MET A 268 26.75 -22.39 -24.51
C MET A 268 26.37 -22.58 -25.98
N LEU A 269 26.68 -21.62 -26.86
CA LEU A 269 26.44 -21.77 -28.29
C LEU A 269 27.21 -22.96 -28.87
N GLN A 270 28.49 -23.15 -28.47
CA GLN A 270 29.26 -24.33 -28.89
C GLN A 270 28.64 -25.63 -28.36
N SER A 271 28.16 -25.63 -27.12
CA SER A 271 27.48 -26.79 -26.52
C SER A 271 26.19 -27.17 -27.26
N LEU A 272 25.41 -26.18 -27.74
CA LEU A 272 24.20 -26.41 -28.55
C LEU A 272 24.52 -27.06 -29.90
N ARG A 273 25.74 -26.88 -30.40
CA ARG A 273 26.22 -27.44 -31.68
C ARG A 273 26.99 -28.74 -31.52
N ASP A 274 27.29 -29.13 -30.28
CA ASP A 274 28.09 -30.30 -30.00
C ASP A 274 27.28 -31.58 -30.30
N PRO A 275 27.73 -32.44 -31.24
CA PRO A 275 27.08 -33.69 -31.57
C PRO A 275 26.98 -34.67 -30.39
N LEU A 276 27.81 -34.50 -29.35
CA LEU A 276 27.76 -35.27 -28.11
C LEU A 276 26.57 -34.89 -27.23
N HIS A 277 26.13 -33.63 -27.29
CA HIS A 277 24.95 -33.14 -26.55
C HIS A 277 23.66 -33.24 -27.38
N PHE A 278 23.74 -33.04 -28.70
CA PHE A 278 22.59 -33.03 -29.59
C PHE A 278 22.87 -33.81 -30.88
N ARG A 279 22.12 -34.88 -31.11
CA ARG A 279 22.21 -35.62 -32.37
C ARG A 279 21.49 -34.85 -33.48
N PRO A 280 22.09 -34.72 -34.69
CA PRO A 280 21.38 -34.13 -35.80
C PRO A 280 20.14 -34.96 -36.12
N ALA A 281 19.00 -34.30 -36.28
CA ALA A 281 17.78 -34.96 -36.71
C ALA A 281 18.06 -35.70 -38.03
N ARG A 282 17.85 -37.02 -38.05
CA ARG A 282 17.92 -37.81 -39.30
C ARG A 282 16.86 -37.24 -40.23
N ARG A 283 17.29 -36.54 -41.28
CA ARG A 283 16.40 -36.15 -42.39
C ARG A 283 15.80 -37.43 -42.97
N ARG A 284 14.50 -37.61 -42.81
CA ARG A 284 13.69 -38.53 -43.63
C ARG A 284 13.28 -37.79 -44.90
#